data_AF-A0A1I5MSA6-F1
#
_entry.id   AF-A0A1I5MSA6-F1
#
_cell.length_a   1.000
_cell.length_b   1.000
_cell.length_c   1.000
_cell.angle_alpha   90.00
_cell.angle_beta   90.00
_cell.angle_gamma   90.00
#
_symmetry.space_group_name_H-M   'P 1'
#
loop_
_entity.id
_entity.type
_entity.pdbx_description
1 polymer ?
#
loop_
_entity_poly.entity_id
_entity_poly.type
_entity_poly.pdbx_seq_one_letter_code
_entity_poly.pdbx_strand_id
1 'polypeptide(L)'
;MSGTSLSEEQVHFIESGVSISAASRDMRRVPSVSKVVGCRVAADRRQVTVLVDATQAGQLLQDVEGSKALAVVFCLPSSHRTLQLKGCDAHQVALAPGDAELAARHRDAFAADLLPLGYALPFARATHEFQVEQLRALCFTLSDLFEQTPGPNAGSRLEQE
;
A
#
# COMPACT_ATOMS: atom_id res chain seq x y z
N MET A 1 20.29 -15.31 -5.71
CA MET A 1 19.27 -14.66 -6.57
C MET A 1 19.14 -13.23 -6.09
N SER A 2 19.43 -12.24 -6.94
CA SER A 2 19.22 -10.83 -6.59
C SER A 2 17.72 -10.64 -6.36
N GLY A 3 17.32 -10.16 -5.18
CA GLY A 3 15.90 -9.93 -4.90
C GLY A 3 15.47 -8.58 -5.46
N THR A 4 14.21 -8.50 -5.91
CA THR A 4 13.60 -7.26 -6.40
C THR A 4 13.68 -6.16 -5.34
N SER A 5 14.07 -4.96 -5.74
CA SER A 5 14.10 -3.75 -4.91
C SER A 5 13.49 -2.57 -5.67
N LEU A 6 13.00 -1.58 -4.92
CA LEU A 6 12.47 -0.34 -5.46
C LEU A 6 13.58 0.65 -5.80
N SER A 7 13.41 1.43 -6.87
CA SER A 7 14.23 2.62 -7.11
C SER A 7 13.90 3.72 -6.07
N GLU A 8 14.78 4.70 -5.89
CA GLU A 8 14.51 5.82 -4.98
C GLU A 8 13.28 6.62 -5.41
N GLU A 9 13.08 6.78 -6.72
CA GLU A 9 11.88 7.43 -7.26
C GLU A 9 10.62 6.64 -6.92
N GLN A 10 10.65 5.31 -7.02
CA GLN A 10 9.53 4.45 -6.66
C GLN A 10 9.21 4.52 -5.17
N VAL A 11 10.23 4.55 -4.30
CA VAL A 11 10.05 4.75 -2.86
C VAL A 11 9.38 6.09 -2.58
N HIS A 12 9.91 7.18 -3.13
CA HIS A 12 9.35 8.51 -2.97
C HIS A 12 7.89 8.59 -3.46
N PHE A 13 7.60 7.93 -4.58
CA PHE A 13 6.25 7.86 -5.13
C PHE A 13 5.29 7.12 -4.19
N ILE A 14 5.62 5.91 -3.72
CA ILE A 14 4.68 5.12 -2.91
C ILE A 14 4.48 5.67 -1.48
N GLU A 15 5.48 6.36 -0.93
CA GLU A 15 5.41 7.04 0.37
C GLU A 15 4.80 8.45 0.29
N SER A 16 4.46 8.93 -0.90
CA SER A 16 3.72 10.19 -1.10
C SER A 16 2.22 10.01 -0.81
N GLY A 17 1.41 11.06 -0.99
CA GLY A 17 -0.04 11.04 -0.80
C GLY A 17 -0.83 10.27 -1.86
N VAL A 18 -0.47 9.02 -2.16
CA VAL A 18 -1.19 8.17 -3.13
C VAL A 18 -2.36 7.42 -2.48
N SER A 19 -3.34 7.03 -3.30
CA SER A 19 -4.32 6.02 -2.89
C SER A 19 -3.62 4.66 -2.79
N ILE A 20 -3.81 3.97 -1.66
CA ILE A 20 -3.24 2.65 -1.43
C ILE A 20 -4.36 1.64 -1.14
N SER A 21 -4.34 0.53 -1.87
CA SER A 21 -5.23 -0.60 -1.62
C SER A 21 -4.40 -1.88 -1.54
N ALA A 22 -4.66 -2.70 -0.52
CA ALA A 22 -4.03 -4.01 -0.36
C ALA A 22 -5.05 -5.12 -0.57
N ALA A 23 -4.59 -6.23 -1.15
CA ALA A 23 -5.38 -7.41 -1.42
C ALA A 23 -4.64 -8.70 -1.03
N SER A 24 -5.39 -9.65 -0.48
CA SER A 24 -4.95 -11.02 -0.20
C SER A 24 -6.04 -12.00 -0.63
N ARG A 25 -5.99 -13.25 -0.17
CA ARG A 25 -7.00 -14.26 -0.47
C ARG A 25 -7.11 -15.34 0.59
N ASP A 26 -8.31 -15.90 0.70
CA ASP A 26 -8.56 -17.09 1.52
C ASP A 26 -8.00 -18.37 0.88
N MET A 27 -8.15 -19.52 1.56
CA MET A 27 -7.70 -20.83 1.05
C MET A 27 -8.45 -21.27 -0.22
N ARG A 28 -9.63 -20.71 -0.51
CA ARG A 28 -10.44 -20.98 -1.71
C ARG A 28 -10.07 -20.04 -2.86
N ARG A 29 -9.10 -19.15 -2.67
CA ARG A 29 -8.67 -18.10 -3.61
C ARG A 29 -9.70 -17.01 -3.86
N VAL A 30 -10.62 -16.80 -2.92
CA VAL A 30 -11.51 -15.63 -2.91
C VAL A 30 -10.72 -14.42 -2.42
N PRO A 31 -10.70 -13.30 -3.16
CA PRO A 31 -9.92 -12.14 -2.76
C PRO A 31 -10.59 -11.35 -1.61
N SER A 32 -9.76 -10.79 -0.74
CA SER A 32 -10.13 -9.72 0.19
C SER A 32 -9.35 -8.47 -0.13
N VAL A 33 -9.96 -7.30 0.08
CA VAL A 33 -9.36 -5.99 -0.23
C VAL A 33 -9.65 -5.01 0.89
N SER A 34 -8.66 -4.19 1.25
CA SER A 34 -8.84 -3.07 2.17
C SER A 34 -8.03 -1.86 1.74
N LYS A 35 -8.43 -0.68 2.21
CA LYS A 35 -7.57 0.50 2.17
C LYS A 35 -6.37 0.33 3.10
N VAL A 36 -5.26 0.88 2.66
CA VAL A 36 -4.02 1.05 3.42
C VAL A 36 -3.88 2.53 3.71
N VAL A 37 -3.56 2.86 4.96
CA VAL A 37 -3.59 4.23 5.47
C VAL A 37 -2.21 4.89 5.47
N GLY A 38 -1.18 4.14 5.08
CA GLY A 38 0.18 4.62 4.87
C GLY A 38 1.13 3.44 4.65
N CYS A 39 2.37 3.72 4.26
CA CYS A 39 3.42 2.70 4.17
C CYS A 39 4.80 3.27 4.50
N ARG A 40 5.75 2.38 4.78
CA ARG A 40 7.17 2.70 4.84
C ARG A 40 8.01 1.62 4.17
N VAL A 41 9.12 2.03 3.57
CA VAL A 41 10.06 1.12 2.91
C VAL A 41 11.31 0.95 3.78
N ALA A 42 11.82 -0.28 3.87
CA ALA A 42 13.09 -0.54 4.55
C ALA A 42 14.28 0.09 3.81
N ALA A 43 15.39 0.33 4.53
CA ALA A 43 16.58 0.98 3.97
C ALA A 43 17.18 0.25 2.75
N ASP A 44 17.02 -1.08 2.68
CA ASP A 44 17.48 -1.89 1.54
C ASP A 44 16.54 -1.81 0.32
N ARG A 45 15.39 -1.13 0.44
CA ARG A 45 14.35 -0.96 -0.59
C ARG A 45 13.71 -2.26 -1.05
N ARG A 46 13.82 -3.33 -0.26
CA ARG A 46 13.28 -4.66 -0.58
C ARG A 46 12.07 -5.04 0.24
N GLN A 47 11.92 -4.47 1.43
CA GLN A 47 10.77 -4.72 2.29
C GLN A 47 9.88 -3.49 2.38
N VAL A 48 8.58 -3.73 2.33
CA VAL A 48 7.55 -2.70 2.49
C VAL A 48 6.67 -3.08 3.67
N THR A 49 6.46 -2.12 4.57
CA THR A 49 5.47 -2.23 5.62
C THR A 49 4.28 -1.34 5.27
N VAL A 50 3.08 -1.92 5.18
CA VAL A 50 1.82 -1.20 5.00
C VAL A 50 1.07 -1.11 6.33
N LEU A 51 0.41 0.03 6.54
CA LEU A 51 -0.39 0.32 7.71
C LEU A 51 -1.87 0.20 7.36
N VAL A 52 -2.63 -0.52 8.17
CA VAL A 52 -4.07 -0.73 7.96
C VAL A 52 -4.83 -0.49 9.26
N ASP A 53 -6.08 -0.06 9.13
CA ASP A 53 -7.03 -0.07 10.25
C ASP A 53 -7.68 -1.46 10.35
N ALA A 54 -7.51 -2.14 11.49
CA ALA A 54 -8.01 -3.49 11.69
C ALA A 54 -9.55 -3.62 11.60
N THR A 55 -10.30 -2.56 11.89
CA THR A 55 -11.77 -2.57 11.79
C THR A 55 -12.23 -2.63 10.33
N GLN A 56 -11.42 -2.08 9.42
CA GLN A 56 -11.68 -2.08 7.98
C GLN A 56 -11.02 -3.28 7.29
N ALA A 57 -9.85 -3.71 7.78
CA ALA A 57 -8.99 -4.72 7.17
C ALA A 57 -9.12 -6.13 7.76
N GLY A 58 -10.15 -6.42 8.57
CA GLY A 58 -10.27 -7.67 9.31
C GLY A 58 -10.09 -8.94 8.46
N GLN A 59 -10.77 -9.04 7.31
CA GLN A 59 -10.62 -10.18 6.40
C GLN A 59 -9.23 -10.23 5.75
N LEU A 60 -8.69 -9.07 5.36
CA LEU A 60 -7.35 -8.98 4.78
C LEU A 60 -6.29 -9.51 5.76
N LEU A 61 -6.38 -9.13 7.04
CA LEU A 61 -5.46 -9.60 8.09
C LEU A 61 -5.54 -11.13 8.27
N GLN A 62 -6.75 -11.69 8.28
CA GLN A 62 -6.94 -13.15 8.37
C GLN A 62 -6.37 -13.89 7.16
N ASP A 63 -6.63 -13.38 5.96
CA ASP A 63 -6.17 -13.97 4.71
C ASP A 63 -4.64 -13.90 4.56
N VAL A 64 -4.02 -12.80 5.01
CA VAL A 64 -2.55 -12.69 5.06
C VAL A 64 -1.97 -13.70 6.04
N GLU A 65 -2.59 -13.90 7.20
CA GLU A 65 -2.09 -14.89 8.17
C GLU A 65 -2.08 -16.31 7.56
N GLY A 66 -3.11 -16.68 6.80
CA GLY A 66 -3.20 -18.01 6.17
C GLY A 66 -2.39 -18.17 4.88
N SER A 67 -2.41 -17.17 4.00
CA SER A 67 -1.84 -17.28 2.65
C SER A 67 -0.42 -16.73 2.51
N LYS A 68 -0.01 -15.81 3.40
CA LYS A 68 1.20 -14.98 3.32
C LYS A 68 1.32 -14.16 2.01
N ALA A 69 0.30 -14.18 1.16
CA ALA A 69 0.29 -13.46 -0.10
C ALA A 69 -0.29 -12.07 0.10
N LEU A 70 0.37 -11.06 -0.45
CA LEU A 70 -0.10 -9.69 -0.43
C LEU A 70 0.20 -9.01 -1.76
N ALA A 71 -0.79 -8.33 -2.32
CA ALA A 71 -0.62 -7.41 -3.42
C ALA A 71 -1.04 -6.02 -2.97
N VAL A 72 -0.24 -5.00 -3.26
CA VAL A 72 -0.51 -3.61 -2.87
C VAL A 72 -0.43 -2.74 -4.10
N VAL A 73 -1.47 -1.95 -4.34
CA VAL A 73 -1.57 -1.01 -5.46
C VAL A 73 -1.48 0.41 -4.93
N PHE A 74 -0.62 1.20 -5.54
CA PHE A 74 -0.37 2.61 -5.25
C PHE A 74 -0.75 3.43 -6.47
N CYS A 75 -1.70 4.36 -6.34
CA CYS A 75 -2.22 5.15 -7.45
C CYS A 75 -2.27 6.62 -7.06
N LEU A 76 -1.66 7.51 -7.85
CA LEU A 76 -1.80 8.96 -7.68
C LEU A 76 -3.07 9.44 -8.41
N PRO A 77 -4.12 9.87 -7.70
CA PRO A 77 -5.41 10.22 -8.32
C PRO A 77 -5.30 11.25 -9.45
N SER A 78 -4.48 12.29 -9.27
CA SER A 78 -4.36 13.40 -10.24
C SER A 78 -3.80 13.02 -11.61
N SER A 79 -3.07 11.90 -11.71
CA SER A 79 -2.42 11.46 -12.96
C SER A 79 -2.71 10.01 -13.34
N HIS A 80 -3.34 9.24 -12.45
CA HIS A 80 -3.48 7.79 -12.54
C HIS A 80 -2.15 7.02 -12.63
N ARG A 81 -1.00 7.66 -12.35
CA ARG A 81 0.29 6.95 -12.19
C ARG A 81 0.10 5.85 -11.15
N THR A 82 0.33 4.60 -11.53
CA THR A 82 -0.01 3.45 -10.67
C THR A 82 1.07 2.37 -10.71
N LEU A 83 1.50 1.92 -9.53
CA LEU A 83 2.38 0.76 -9.35
C LEU A 83 1.66 -0.34 -8.56
N GLN A 84 1.99 -1.60 -8.86
CA GLN A 84 1.58 -2.74 -8.05
C GLN A 84 2.78 -3.54 -7.57
N LEU A 85 2.84 -3.73 -6.25
CA LEU A 85 3.85 -4.51 -5.56
C LEU A 85 3.22 -5.82 -5.09
N LYS A 86 3.98 -6.92 -5.11
CA LYS A 86 3.55 -8.21 -4.55
C LYS A 86 4.61 -8.80 -3.63
N GLY A 87 4.15 -9.61 -2.68
CA GLY A 87 4.97 -10.45 -1.83
C GLY A 87 4.25 -11.75 -1.45
N CYS A 88 5.02 -12.73 -1.00
CA CYS A 88 4.53 -14.06 -0.62
C CYS A 88 4.97 -14.50 0.80
N ASP A 89 5.55 -13.59 1.57
CA ASP A 89 6.00 -13.76 2.95
C ASP A 89 5.35 -12.74 3.89
N ALA A 90 4.20 -12.20 3.51
CA ALA A 90 3.52 -11.15 4.25
C ALA A 90 3.10 -11.63 5.65
N HIS A 91 3.41 -10.83 6.66
CA HIS A 91 3.08 -11.14 8.05
C HIS A 91 2.90 -9.85 8.86
N GLN A 92 2.19 -9.96 9.97
CA GLN A 92 2.01 -8.84 10.88
C GLN A 92 3.28 -8.57 11.68
N VAL A 93 3.63 -7.31 11.82
CA VAL A 93 4.76 -6.83 12.64
C VAL A 93 4.27 -5.84 13.69
N ALA A 94 5.09 -5.57 14.70
CA ALA A 94 4.82 -4.49 15.65
C ALA A 94 4.85 -3.14 14.92
N LEU A 95 4.00 -2.21 15.37
CA LEU A 95 4.09 -0.81 14.95
C LEU A 95 5.44 -0.24 15.39
N ALA A 96 6.08 0.50 14.48
CA ALA A 96 7.26 1.28 14.79
C ALA A 96 6.85 2.63 15.41
N PRO A 97 7.72 3.25 16.22
CA PRO A 97 7.55 4.64 16.62
C PRO A 97 7.38 5.53 15.38
N GLY A 98 6.34 6.36 15.35
CA GLY A 98 6.05 7.25 14.22
C GLY A 98 5.06 6.71 13.18
N ASP A 99 4.62 5.44 13.26
CA ASP A 99 3.70 4.86 12.26
C ASP A 99 2.33 5.59 12.24
N ALA A 100 1.82 6.02 13.39
CA ALA A 100 0.56 6.77 13.47
C ALA A 100 0.69 8.17 12.84
N GLU A 101 1.80 8.87 13.12
CA GLU A 101 2.11 10.17 12.52
C GLU A 101 2.36 10.05 11.01
N LEU A 102 2.98 8.96 10.56
CA LEU A 102 3.14 8.64 9.15
C LEU A 102 1.78 8.49 8.47
N ALA A 103 0.88 7.67 9.02
CA ALA A 103 -0.46 7.47 8.46
C ALA A 103 -1.28 8.78 8.44
N ALA A 104 -1.18 9.61 9.49
CA ALA A 104 -1.84 10.91 9.53
C ALA A 104 -1.34 11.85 8.42
N ARG A 105 -0.01 11.93 8.22
CA ARG A 105 0.60 12.72 7.13
C ARG A 105 0.21 12.20 5.76
N HIS A 106 0.16 10.88 5.59
CA HIS A 106 -0.29 10.24 4.35
C HIS A 106 -1.72 10.65 4.00
N ARG A 107 -2.64 10.56 4.96
CA ARG A 107 -4.04 10.99 4.79
C ARG A 107 -4.15 12.46 4.36
N ASP A 108 -3.41 13.36 5.00
CA ASP A 108 -3.44 14.78 4.65
C ASP A 108 -2.83 15.06 3.26
N ALA A 109 -1.73 14.36 2.89
CA ALA A 109 -1.13 14.46 1.57
C ALA A 109 -2.05 13.94 0.46
N PHE A 110 -2.72 12.79 0.69
CA PHE A 110 -3.72 12.26 -0.22
C PHE A 110 -4.90 13.20 -0.39
N ALA A 111 -5.39 13.79 0.71
CA ALA A 111 -6.45 14.78 0.64
C ALA A 111 -6.04 15.99 -0.19
N ALA A 112 -4.81 16.48 -0.04
CA ALA A 112 -4.28 17.60 -0.82
C ALA A 112 -4.23 17.31 -2.34
N ASP A 113 -4.01 16.07 -2.78
CA ASP A 113 -4.08 15.68 -4.20
C ASP A 113 -5.52 15.65 -4.74
N LEU A 114 -6.49 15.26 -3.91
CA LEU A 114 -7.89 15.18 -4.32
C LEU A 114 -8.62 16.54 -4.39
N LEU A 115 -8.26 17.51 -3.54
CA LEU A 115 -8.97 18.79 -3.48
C LEU A 115 -8.99 19.54 -4.82
N PRO A 116 -7.86 19.67 -5.57
CA PRO A 116 -7.86 20.32 -6.89
C PRO A 116 -8.72 19.60 -7.94
N LEU A 117 -9.01 18.31 -7.74
CA LEU A 117 -9.87 17.52 -8.62
C LEU A 117 -11.37 17.73 -8.34
N GLY A 118 -11.72 18.55 -7.34
CA GLY A 118 -13.10 18.91 -7.00
C GLY A 118 -13.75 18.05 -5.92
N TYR A 119 -12.99 17.17 -5.25
CA TYR A 119 -13.50 16.39 -4.13
C TYR A 119 -13.60 17.24 -2.85
N ALA A 120 -14.64 17.01 -2.05
CA ALA A 120 -14.79 17.67 -0.76
C ALA A 120 -13.81 17.10 0.28
N LEU A 121 -13.25 17.97 1.13
CA LEU A 121 -12.27 17.57 2.17
C LEU A 121 -12.75 16.41 3.07
N PRO A 122 -14.01 16.37 3.56
CA PRO A 122 -14.47 15.24 4.38
C PRO A 122 -14.40 13.90 3.64
N PHE A 123 -14.74 13.88 2.35
CA PHE A 123 -14.64 12.68 1.51
C PHE A 123 -13.18 12.27 1.30
N ALA A 124 -12.32 13.24 1.01
CA ALA A 124 -10.91 12.99 0.75
C ALA A 124 -10.20 12.38 1.97
N ARG A 125 -10.47 12.90 3.18
CA ARG A 125 -9.94 12.35 4.43
C ARG A 125 -10.52 10.98 4.78
N ALA A 126 -11.83 10.79 4.57
CA ALA A 126 -12.51 9.53 4.90
C ALA A 126 -11.92 8.31 4.18
N THR A 127 -11.29 8.49 3.02
CA THR A 127 -10.71 7.40 2.22
C THR A 127 -9.53 6.69 2.91
N HIS A 128 -8.80 7.41 3.77
CA HIS A 128 -7.66 6.91 4.55
C HIS A 128 -7.82 7.22 6.04
N GLU A 129 -9.05 7.34 6.52
CA GLU A 129 -9.34 7.52 7.95
C GLU A 129 -9.00 6.24 8.73
N PHE A 130 -8.47 6.40 9.94
CA PHE A 130 -8.10 5.29 10.80
C PHE A 130 -8.23 5.64 12.29
N GLN A 131 -8.36 4.60 13.11
CA GLN A 131 -8.27 4.67 14.56
C GLN A 131 -6.88 4.22 15.00
N VAL A 132 -6.20 5.04 15.82
CA VAL A 132 -4.82 4.79 16.26
C VAL A 132 -4.72 3.45 16.98
N GLU A 133 -5.72 3.10 17.79
CA GLU A 133 -5.78 1.86 18.58
C GLU A 133 -5.95 0.61 17.69
N GLN A 134 -6.53 0.81 16.51
CA GLN A 134 -6.80 -0.25 15.53
C GLN A 134 -5.72 -0.35 14.46
N LEU A 135 -4.71 0.52 14.49
CA LEU A 135 -3.63 0.52 13.52
C LEU A 135 -2.83 -0.78 13.63
N ARG A 136 -2.58 -1.43 12.49
CA ARG A 136 -1.75 -2.64 12.38
C ARG A 136 -0.77 -2.48 11.23
N ALA A 137 0.38 -3.15 11.34
CA ALA A 137 1.41 -3.16 10.31
C ALA A 137 1.57 -4.55 9.71
N LEU A 138 1.55 -4.63 8.37
CA LEU A 138 1.90 -5.82 7.61
C LEU A 138 3.20 -5.56 6.85
N CYS A 139 4.20 -6.42 7.05
CA CYS A 139 5.47 -6.36 6.33
C CYS A 139 5.53 -7.49 5.29
N PHE A 140 6.10 -7.22 4.13
CA PHE A 140 6.41 -8.22 3.11
C PHE A 140 7.68 -7.86 2.34
N THR A 141 8.34 -8.88 1.80
CA THR A 141 9.45 -8.74 0.87
C THR A 141 8.92 -8.67 -0.56
N LEU A 142 9.42 -7.71 -1.34
CA LEU A 142 9.02 -7.50 -2.72
C LEU A 142 9.44 -8.70 -3.59
N SER A 143 8.46 -9.40 -4.17
CA SER A 143 8.66 -10.48 -5.14
C SER A 143 8.48 -10.02 -6.58
N ASP A 144 7.52 -9.11 -6.79
CA ASP A 144 7.15 -8.63 -8.12
C ASP A 144 6.73 -7.17 -8.06
N LEU A 145 7.06 -6.44 -9.13
CA LEU A 145 6.69 -5.06 -9.34
C LEU A 145 6.07 -4.93 -10.74
N PHE A 146 4.96 -4.21 -10.85
CA PHE A 146 4.24 -4.02 -12.11
C PHE A 146 3.91 -2.55 -12.34
N GLU A 147 4.02 -2.13 -13.60
CA GLU A 147 3.41 -0.91 -14.12
C GLU A 147 1.90 -1.14 -14.23
N GLN A 148 1.11 -0.22 -13.69
CA GLN A 148 -0.35 -0.29 -13.72
C GLN A 148 -0.97 1.03 -14.18
N THR A 149 -0.15 2.04 -14.49
CA THR A 149 -0.61 3.28 -15.09
C THR A 149 -1.34 2.96 -16.39
N PRO A 150 -2.58 3.43 -16.57
CA PRO A 150 -3.34 3.20 -17.80
C PRO A 150 -2.54 3.62 -19.04
N GLY A 151 -2.36 2.69 -19.98
CA GLY A 151 -1.53 2.90 -21.16
C GLY A 151 -1.02 1.57 -21.75
N PRO A 152 -0.20 1.62 -22.82
CA PRO A 152 0.27 0.43 -23.53
C PRO A 152 1.15 -0.49 -22.66
N ASN A 153 1.76 0.05 -21.60
CA ASN A 153 2.62 -0.70 -20.68
C ASN A 153 1.87 -1.21 -19.43
N ALA A 154 0.57 -0.95 -19.29
CA ALA A 154 -0.19 -1.41 -18.13
C ALA A 154 -0.15 -2.95 -18.04
N GLY A 155 0.19 -3.48 -16.87
CA GLY A 155 0.36 -4.91 -16.64
C GLY A 155 1.76 -5.44 -16.92
N SER A 156 2.68 -4.62 -17.44
CA SER A 156 4.06 -5.04 -17.63
C SER A 156 4.76 -5.23 -16.28
N ARG A 157 5.58 -6.28 -16.18
CA ARG A 157 6.48 -6.45 -15.05
C ARG A 157 7.62 -5.46 -15.19
N LEU A 158 7.94 -4.76 -14.11
CA LEU A 158 9.11 -3.91 -14.02
C LEU A 158 10.29 -4.75 -13.51
N GLU A 159 11.32 -4.88 -14.35
CA GLU A 159 12.58 -5.53 -14.00
C GLU A 159 13.57 -4.50 -13.44
N GLN A 160 14.58 -4.97 -12.71
CA GLN A 160 15.70 -4.10 -12.32
C GLN A 160 16.56 -3.81 -13.57
N GLU A 161 16.90 -2.54 -13.78
CA GLU A 161 18.05 -2.16 -14.61
C GLU A 161 19.37 -2.50 -13.91
#